data_AF-A3GFS1-F1
#
_entry.id   AF-A3GFS1-F1
#
_cell.length_a   1.000
_cell.length_b   1.000
_cell.length_c   1.000
_cell.angle_alpha   90.00
_cell.angle_beta   90.00
_cell.angle_gamma   90.00
#
_symmetry.space_group_name_H-M   'P 1'
#
loop_
_entity.id
_entity.type
_entity.pdbx_description
1 polymer ?
#
loop_
_entity_poly.entity_id
_entity_poly.type
_entity_poly.pdbx_seq_one_letter_code
_entity_poly.pdbx_strand_id
1 'polypeptide(L)'
;MSVTLRFRSREGTFRVAANPDADFLLVLEQLLSKISIEDVQNLYLSDKPNSKGELANGLCGKTVTELGLKNGDMLYASYEAATGSNPDSTTNITTSTNNHNSGSISIGHISIPTTTSGPRKVTQLPVDDVLEKDEGLIKRPLTKFCRHGAKGMCEFCSPLPPWDANYRKENAIKHMSYHAYLKELNELKNSKHNSSSYIAPLEEPNYSILLNCNEGHQPYPKGICSKCQPPPITLQLQKFRMVDHVEFATSSIMNNFIDVWRHTGVQRFGVMYGRYEPFDKVPLGIKAVVEAIYEPPQSGELDGITMLPWENEAEVDAIASELGIYKVGVVFTDLTDSGQKNGTVLCKRHKDSYFLSNLEILMAARNQIQHANITKFSSSGQFSSKFVTCVISGGLNGEIEPRSYQVSTSAEALVRADIITGSTQPSRLYVNSSNDRRYVPDVAYSELNEYGLEVKSNAKPTFPVDFLLVSLTDSFPVNPTPMFDTDSNFVIENRDFFNELQNLHAVSKYLNADTSGKGTSLCNFHFLVYLKRTNILGAQEFDLLLRFVRERQYEDYLHLVESPGWMTLITILEQST
;
A
#
# COMPACT_ATOMS: atom_id res chain seq x y z
N MET A 1 40.55 -4.58 -34.93
CA MET A 1 40.13 -4.26 -33.54
C MET A 1 39.74 -5.57 -32.87
N SER A 2 40.25 -5.91 -31.68
CA SER A 2 39.83 -7.14 -30.98
C SER A 2 38.41 -6.99 -30.43
N VAL A 3 37.60 -8.01 -30.62
CA VAL A 3 36.25 -8.14 -30.07
C VAL A 3 36.34 -9.00 -28.79
N THR A 4 35.61 -8.67 -27.74
CA THR A 4 35.54 -9.51 -26.52
C THR A 4 34.25 -10.32 -26.51
N LEU A 5 34.37 -11.63 -26.54
CA LEU A 5 33.26 -12.57 -26.40
C LEU A 5 33.17 -13.05 -24.95
N ARG A 6 31.95 -13.26 -24.44
CA ARG A 6 31.71 -13.78 -23.10
C ARG A 6 31.17 -15.20 -23.19
N PHE A 7 31.71 -16.11 -22.40
CA PHE A 7 31.30 -17.51 -22.36
C PHE A 7 30.85 -17.87 -20.95
N ARG A 8 29.63 -18.35 -20.77
CA ARG A 8 29.13 -18.83 -19.49
C ARG A 8 29.10 -20.36 -19.48
N SER A 9 29.82 -20.96 -18.54
CA SER A 9 29.83 -22.41 -18.27
C SER A 9 29.43 -22.70 -16.83
N ARG A 10 29.44 -23.98 -16.44
CA ARG A 10 29.30 -24.41 -15.03
C ARG A 10 30.42 -23.89 -14.11
N GLU A 11 31.59 -23.57 -14.67
CA GLU A 11 32.76 -23.07 -13.92
C GLU A 11 32.77 -21.54 -13.77
N GLY A 12 31.87 -20.82 -14.45
CA GLY A 12 31.74 -19.37 -14.36
C GLY A 12 31.60 -18.69 -15.71
N THR A 13 31.82 -17.37 -15.73
CA THR A 13 31.77 -16.56 -16.95
C THR A 13 33.17 -16.10 -17.35
N PHE A 14 33.63 -16.49 -18.53
CA PHE A 14 34.95 -16.19 -19.06
C PHE A 14 34.86 -15.15 -20.17
N ARG A 15 35.84 -14.24 -20.24
CA ARG A 15 35.99 -13.29 -21.35
C ARG A 15 37.13 -13.74 -22.25
N VAL A 16 36.90 -13.84 -23.54
CA VAL A 16 37.88 -14.28 -24.54
C VAL A 16 38.05 -13.17 -25.57
N ALA A 17 39.29 -12.82 -25.87
CA ALA A 17 39.59 -11.79 -26.86
C ALA A 17 39.73 -12.46 -28.23
N ALA A 18 38.89 -12.03 -29.17
CA ALA A 18 38.79 -12.61 -30.51
C ALA A 18 39.17 -11.57 -31.56
N ASN A 19 39.93 -11.99 -32.58
CA ASN A 19 40.15 -11.17 -33.77
C ASN A 19 39.00 -11.43 -34.75
N PRO A 20 38.22 -10.41 -35.16
CA PRO A 20 37.03 -10.60 -35.99
C PRO A 20 37.27 -11.35 -37.31
N ASP A 21 38.49 -11.23 -37.86
CA ASP A 21 38.88 -11.83 -39.15
C ASP A 21 39.62 -13.17 -39.01
N ALA A 22 39.87 -13.63 -37.77
CA ALA A 22 40.55 -14.90 -37.54
C ALA A 22 39.54 -16.05 -37.35
N ASP A 23 40.02 -17.27 -37.57
CA ASP A 23 39.26 -18.50 -37.33
C ASP A 23 38.79 -18.57 -35.87
N PHE A 24 37.53 -18.94 -35.67
CA PHE A 24 36.93 -19.17 -34.37
C PHE A 24 37.67 -20.25 -33.55
N LEU A 25 38.48 -21.09 -34.19
CA LEU A 25 39.40 -22.02 -33.52
C LEU A 25 40.25 -21.32 -32.44
N LEU A 26 40.80 -20.13 -32.73
CA LEU A 26 41.64 -19.39 -31.76
C LEU A 26 40.83 -18.94 -30.52
N VAL A 27 39.53 -18.70 -30.69
CA VAL A 27 38.62 -18.36 -29.59
C VAL A 27 38.35 -19.60 -28.74
N LEU A 28 38.18 -20.76 -29.38
CA LEU A 28 37.98 -22.04 -28.69
C LEU A 28 39.22 -22.47 -27.91
N GLU A 29 40.43 -22.29 -28.45
CA GLU A 29 41.69 -22.58 -27.76
C GLU A 29 41.83 -21.72 -26.48
N GLN A 30 41.54 -20.42 -26.57
CA GLN A 30 41.55 -19.52 -25.39
C GLN A 30 40.43 -19.83 -24.38
N LEU A 31 39.33 -20.43 -24.82
CA LEU A 31 38.24 -20.86 -23.95
C LEU A 31 38.59 -22.15 -23.22
N LEU A 32 39.17 -23.13 -23.93
CA LEU A 32 39.64 -24.40 -23.38
C LEU A 32 40.74 -24.20 -22.35
N SER A 33 41.61 -23.21 -22.53
CA SER A 33 42.60 -22.87 -21.50
C SER A 33 41.99 -22.31 -20.20
N LYS A 34 40.68 -22.03 -20.15
CA LYS A 34 39.96 -21.47 -18.99
C LYS A 34 38.91 -22.42 -18.41
N ILE A 35 38.66 -23.54 -19.07
CA ILE A 35 37.63 -24.52 -18.72
C ILE A 35 38.29 -25.87 -18.48
N SER A 36 37.76 -26.66 -17.55
CA SER A 36 38.29 -28.00 -17.20
C SER A 36 37.93 -29.08 -18.24
N ILE A 37 38.17 -28.81 -19.53
CA ILE A 37 38.06 -29.77 -20.63
C ILE A 37 39.26 -29.64 -21.54
N GLU A 38 39.86 -30.78 -21.88
CA GLU A 38 40.96 -30.84 -22.84
C GLU A 38 40.47 -31.06 -24.28
N ASP A 39 39.27 -31.60 -24.48
CA ASP A 39 38.78 -32.03 -25.80
C ASP A 39 37.60 -31.18 -26.31
N VAL A 40 37.82 -30.49 -27.45
CA VAL A 40 36.82 -29.68 -28.16
C VAL A 40 35.60 -30.53 -28.57
N GLN A 41 35.76 -31.84 -28.72
CA GLN A 41 34.71 -32.75 -29.22
C GLN A 41 33.48 -32.83 -28.30
N ASN A 42 33.62 -32.52 -27.01
CA ASN A 42 32.51 -32.56 -26.05
C ASN A 42 32.00 -31.18 -25.62
N LEU A 43 32.48 -30.12 -26.29
CA LEU A 43 32.05 -28.75 -26.02
C LEU A 43 30.92 -28.34 -26.96
N TYR A 44 29.80 -27.90 -26.39
CA TYR A 44 28.68 -27.33 -27.13
C TYR A 44 28.50 -25.85 -26.79
N LEU A 45 28.19 -25.03 -27.79
CA LEU A 45 28.00 -23.59 -27.67
C LEU A 45 26.60 -23.17 -28.13
N SER A 46 25.93 -22.36 -27.32
CA SER A 46 24.58 -21.85 -27.56
C SER A 46 24.50 -20.34 -27.35
N ASP A 47 23.66 -19.64 -28.12
CA ASP A 47 23.29 -18.24 -27.89
C ASP A 47 22.23 -18.07 -26.79
N LYS A 48 21.59 -19.18 -26.37
CA LYS A 48 20.52 -19.22 -25.36
C LYS A 48 20.92 -20.03 -24.12
N PRO A 49 20.53 -19.59 -22.90
CA PRO A 49 20.97 -20.20 -21.62
C PRO A 49 20.56 -21.66 -21.40
N ASN A 50 19.49 -22.12 -22.06
CA ASN A 50 18.89 -23.44 -21.81
C ASN A 50 18.88 -24.33 -23.07
N SER A 51 19.66 -23.99 -24.08
CA SER A 51 19.83 -24.81 -25.28
C SER A 51 21.21 -25.47 -25.24
N LYS A 52 21.28 -26.76 -25.60
CA LYS A 52 22.56 -27.48 -25.69
C LYS A 52 23.50 -26.81 -26.70
N GLY A 53 22.93 -26.21 -27.75
CA GLY A 53 23.68 -25.51 -28.79
C GLY A 53 24.26 -26.44 -29.85
N GLU A 54 25.17 -25.90 -30.66
CA GLU A 54 25.90 -26.64 -31.69
C GLU A 54 27.25 -27.12 -31.14
N LEU A 55 27.78 -28.22 -31.69
CA LEU A 55 29.13 -28.68 -31.34
C LEU A 55 30.15 -27.59 -31.71
N ALA A 56 31.03 -27.23 -30.77
CA ALA A 56 32.05 -26.19 -30.97
C ALA A 56 32.93 -26.48 -32.20
N ASN A 57 33.22 -27.75 -32.49
CA ASN A 57 34.00 -28.15 -33.65
C ASN A 57 33.36 -27.75 -34.99
N GLY A 58 32.02 -27.62 -35.06
CA GLY A 58 31.31 -27.16 -36.25
C GLY A 58 31.44 -25.65 -36.52
N LEU A 59 31.99 -24.90 -35.58
CA LEU A 59 32.27 -23.46 -35.70
C LEU A 59 33.71 -23.18 -36.15
N CYS A 60 34.59 -24.18 -36.07
CA CYS A 60 35.95 -24.11 -36.61
C CYS A 60 35.91 -23.89 -38.13
N GLY A 61 36.78 -23.03 -38.65
CA GLY A 61 36.85 -22.67 -40.07
C GLY A 61 35.97 -21.47 -40.46
N LYS A 62 35.14 -20.95 -39.55
CA LYS A 62 34.39 -19.70 -39.73
C LYS A 62 35.06 -18.58 -38.95
N THR A 63 35.01 -17.36 -39.49
CA THR A 63 35.46 -16.18 -38.74
C THR A 63 34.40 -15.75 -37.71
N VAL A 64 34.81 -15.01 -36.68
CA VAL A 64 33.88 -14.42 -35.69
C VAL A 64 32.83 -13.54 -36.39
N THR A 65 33.24 -12.86 -37.46
CA THR A 65 32.35 -12.00 -38.28
C THR A 65 31.33 -12.81 -39.06
N GLU A 66 31.72 -13.96 -39.65
CA GLU A 66 30.81 -14.88 -40.33
C GLU A 66 29.80 -15.55 -39.38
N LEU A 67 30.18 -15.75 -38.11
CA LEU A 67 29.28 -16.23 -37.07
C LEU A 67 28.32 -15.14 -36.53
N GLY A 68 28.45 -13.89 -36.99
CA GLY A 68 27.59 -12.78 -36.60
C GLY A 68 27.80 -12.28 -35.16
N LEU A 69 28.91 -12.67 -34.52
CA LEU A 69 29.19 -12.36 -33.12
C LEU A 69 29.79 -10.95 -32.97
N LYS A 70 29.22 -10.17 -32.05
CA LYS A 70 29.57 -8.77 -31.76
C LYS A 70 30.28 -8.65 -30.41
N ASN A 71 30.87 -7.47 -30.19
CA ASN A 71 31.56 -7.17 -28.93
C ASN A 71 30.60 -7.20 -27.75
N GLY A 72 30.85 -8.11 -26.80
CA GLY A 72 30.03 -8.30 -25.61
C GLY A 72 29.00 -9.43 -25.72
N ASP A 73 28.88 -10.12 -26.86
CA ASP A 73 27.96 -11.24 -26.99
C ASP A 73 28.28 -12.36 -25.99
N MET A 74 27.22 -13.00 -25.49
CA MET A 74 27.30 -14.07 -24.49
C MET A 74 26.92 -15.40 -25.13
N LEU A 75 27.84 -16.35 -25.12
CA LEU A 75 27.61 -17.74 -25.49
C LEU A 75 27.60 -18.62 -24.24
N TYR A 76 26.77 -19.65 -24.24
CA TYR A 76 26.64 -20.63 -23.16
C TYR A 76 27.37 -21.90 -23.57
N ALA A 77 28.38 -22.27 -22.79
CA ALA A 77 29.22 -23.44 -22.99
C ALA A 77 28.71 -24.60 -22.10
N SER A 78 28.34 -25.71 -22.73
CA SER A 78 27.91 -26.93 -22.04
C SER A 78 28.79 -28.13 -22.43
N TYR A 79 29.11 -28.96 -21.44
CA TYR A 79 29.99 -30.11 -21.60
C TYR A 79 29.87 -31.08 -20.41
N GLU A 80 30.18 -32.36 -20.64
CA GLU A 80 30.23 -33.39 -19.60
C GLU A 80 31.66 -33.50 -19.05
N ALA A 81 31.80 -33.59 -17.71
CA ALA A 81 33.10 -33.88 -17.12
C ALA A 81 33.42 -35.36 -17.38
N ALA A 82 34.66 -35.67 -17.77
CA ALA A 82 35.14 -37.04 -17.77
C ALA A 82 35.04 -37.60 -16.33
N THR A 83 34.00 -38.39 -16.07
CA THR A 83 33.89 -39.18 -14.85
C THR A 83 34.89 -40.31 -14.93
N GLY A 84 35.93 -40.22 -14.10
CA GLY A 84 36.79 -41.36 -13.80
C GLY A 84 35.95 -42.57 -13.42
N SER A 85 36.26 -43.68 -14.09
CA SER A 85 35.71 -45.02 -13.93
C SER A 85 35.61 -45.48 -12.48
N ASN A 86 34.41 -45.93 -12.08
CA ASN A 86 34.25 -47.14 -11.28
C ASN A 86 32.88 -47.76 -11.58
N PRO A 87 32.81 -49.06 -11.94
CA PRO A 87 31.61 -49.69 -12.45
C PRO A 87 30.63 -50.09 -11.33
N ASP A 88 29.35 -49.97 -11.67
CA ASP A 88 28.19 -50.80 -11.34
C ASP A 88 28.24 -51.67 -10.07
N SER A 89 27.19 -51.53 -9.24
CA SER A 89 26.18 -52.60 -9.09
C SER A 89 25.04 -52.16 -8.17
N THR A 90 23.88 -51.96 -8.76
CA THR A 90 22.54 -52.03 -8.16
C THR A 90 22.29 -53.42 -7.56
N THR A 91 21.85 -53.50 -6.30
CA THR A 91 21.02 -54.63 -5.86
C THR A 91 20.18 -54.26 -4.62
N ASN A 92 18.87 -54.30 -4.80
CA ASN A 92 17.87 -54.40 -3.74
C ASN A 92 18.11 -55.68 -2.93
N ILE A 93 17.90 -55.68 -1.60
CA ILE A 93 17.39 -56.83 -0.84
C ILE A 93 16.85 -56.40 0.53
N THR A 94 15.78 -57.09 0.88
CA THR A 94 14.77 -56.95 1.92
C THR A 94 15.24 -57.39 3.31
N THR A 95 14.54 -56.87 4.31
CA THR A 95 14.54 -57.12 5.78
C THR A 95 14.96 -58.50 6.30
N SER A 96 15.75 -58.53 7.37
CA SER A 96 15.50 -59.39 8.55
C SER A 96 16.18 -58.85 9.82
N THR A 97 15.45 -59.02 10.92
CA THR A 97 15.62 -58.58 12.30
C THR A 97 16.83 -59.16 13.06
N ASN A 98 17.47 -58.37 13.94
CA ASN A 98 17.58 -58.68 15.38
C ASN A 98 18.21 -57.56 16.23
N ASN A 99 17.41 -57.15 17.23
CA ASN A 99 17.66 -56.45 18.49
C ASN A 99 19.09 -56.06 18.92
N HIS A 100 19.31 -54.75 19.09
CA HIS A 100 19.90 -54.21 20.32
C HIS A 100 19.30 -52.83 20.66
N ASN A 101 18.88 -52.68 21.91
CA ASN A 101 18.23 -51.51 22.52
C ASN A 101 19.01 -50.20 22.31
N SER A 102 18.43 -49.28 21.54
CA SER A 102 18.63 -47.83 21.65
C SER A 102 17.36 -47.15 21.12
N GLY A 103 16.58 -46.59 22.03
CA GLY A 103 15.29 -45.96 21.72
C GLY A 103 15.47 -44.75 20.82
N SER A 104 15.31 -44.95 19.51
CA SER A 104 15.11 -43.88 18.53
C SER A 104 13.66 -43.97 18.03
N ILE A 105 12.93 -42.88 18.24
CA ILE A 105 11.54 -42.73 17.87
C ILE A 105 11.49 -42.49 16.36
N SER A 106 10.66 -43.23 15.65
CA SER A 106 10.38 -43.04 14.24
C SER A 106 9.72 -41.68 13.99
N ILE A 107 10.41 -40.79 13.29
CA ILE A 107 9.80 -39.57 12.74
C ILE A 107 8.91 -40.01 11.58
N GLY A 108 7.60 -40.06 11.86
CA GLY A 108 6.58 -40.13 10.82
C GLY A 108 6.70 -38.96 9.86
N HIS A 109 6.31 -39.18 8.62
CA HIS A 109 6.26 -38.21 7.51
C HIS A 109 5.73 -36.85 8.00
N ILE A 110 6.64 -35.92 8.36
CA ILE A 110 6.28 -34.52 8.55
C ILE A 110 6.17 -33.96 7.14
N SER A 111 4.94 -33.68 6.72
CA SER A 111 4.65 -32.82 5.58
C SER A 111 5.30 -31.47 5.86
N ILE A 112 6.54 -31.27 5.41
CA ILE A 112 7.19 -29.97 5.37
C ILE A 112 6.29 -29.12 4.47
N PRO A 113 5.67 -28.04 4.95
CA PRO A 113 5.03 -27.11 4.05
C PRO A 113 6.16 -26.60 3.16
N THR A 114 6.05 -26.84 1.85
CA THR A 114 6.94 -26.23 0.85
C THR A 114 6.90 -24.73 1.09
N THR A 115 7.90 -24.22 1.80
CA THR A 115 8.13 -22.80 2.00
C THR A 115 8.44 -22.26 0.62
N THR A 116 7.45 -21.62 0.02
CA THR A 116 7.63 -20.92 -1.24
C THR A 116 8.69 -19.85 -0.99
N SER A 117 9.87 -20.02 -1.59
CA SER A 117 11.05 -19.15 -1.45
C SER A 117 10.86 -17.77 -2.11
N GLY A 118 9.64 -17.23 -2.08
CA GLY A 118 9.30 -15.98 -2.74
C GLY A 118 8.20 -15.22 -2.01
N PRO A 119 7.85 -14.03 -2.53
CA PRO A 119 6.76 -13.23 -2.00
C PRO A 119 5.46 -14.04 -1.87
N ARG A 120 4.67 -13.73 -0.85
CA ARG A 120 3.41 -14.46 -0.59
C ARG A 120 2.44 -14.24 -1.76
N LYS A 121 1.69 -15.27 -2.15
CA LYS A 121 0.66 -15.14 -3.19
C LYS A 121 -0.60 -14.49 -2.60
N VAL A 122 -0.76 -13.18 -2.81
CA VAL A 122 -1.94 -12.39 -2.41
C VAL A 122 -2.31 -11.40 -3.53
N THR A 123 -3.57 -11.01 -3.61
CA THR A 123 -4.05 -9.97 -4.53
C THR A 123 -3.91 -8.61 -3.87
N GLN A 124 -3.06 -7.74 -4.43
CA GLN A 124 -2.84 -6.38 -3.94
C GLN A 124 -3.76 -5.39 -4.65
N LEU A 125 -3.73 -4.13 -4.24
CA LEU A 125 -4.44 -3.08 -4.96
C LEU A 125 -3.71 -2.77 -6.29
N PRO A 126 -4.44 -2.41 -7.36
CA PRO A 126 -3.83 -2.13 -8.67
C PRO A 126 -2.71 -1.08 -8.62
N VAL A 127 -2.84 -0.07 -7.75
CA VAL A 127 -1.80 0.96 -7.57
C VAL A 127 -0.47 0.38 -7.08
N ASP A 128 -0.50 -0.66 -6.23
CA ASP A 128 0.71 -1.28 -5.72
C ASP A 128 1.41 -2.09 -6.81
N ASP A 129 0.65 -2.81 -7.63
CA ASP A 129 1.19 -3.57 -8.76
C ASP A 129 1.83 -2.66 -9.83
N VAL A 130 1.32 -1.43 -9.97
CA VAL A 130 1.91 -0.41 -10.85
C VAL A 130 3.21 0.14 -10.24
N LEU A 131 3.17 0.60 -8.98
CA LEU A 131 4.32 1.23 -8.32
C LEU A 131 5.46 0.26 -8.02
N GLU A 132 5.17 -1.02 -7.83
CA GLU A 132 6.20 -2.04 -7.64
C GLU A 132 7.11 -2.21 -8.87
N LYS A 133 6.54 -2.09 -10.07
CA LYS A 133 7.27 -2.24 -11.34
C LYS A 133 8.18 -1.05 -11.65
N ASP A 134 7.83 0.13 -11.15
CA ASP A 134 8.64 1.34 -11.34
C ASP A 134 9.83 1.32 -10.40
N GLU A 135 11.06 1.44 -10.90
CA GLU A 135 12.27 1.51 -10.09
C GLU A 135 12.25 2.72 -9.12
N GLY A 136 11.66 3.84 -9.54
CA GLY A 136 11.60 5.08 -8.76
C GLY A 136 12.92 5.85 -8.69
N LEU A 137 13.89 5.55 -9.57
CA LEU A 137 15.19 6.23 -9.58
C LEU A 137 15.06 7.69 -10.03
N ILE A 138 15.62 8.60 -9.23
CA ILE A 138 15.55 10.04 -9.46
C ILE A 138 16.74 10.45 -10.33
N LYS A 139 16.47 10.83 -11.58
CA LYS A 139 17.52 11.24 -12.54
C LYS A 139 18.17 12.55 -12.12
N ARG A 140 19.51 12.60 -12.20
CA ARG A 140 20.30 13.81 -11.92
C ARG A 140 20.93 14.37 -13.20
N PRO A 141 20.97 15.71 -13.36
CA PRO A 141 21.69 16.32 -14.45
C PRO A 141 23.21 16.19 -14.25
N LEU A 142 23.98 16.35 -15.33
CA LEU A 142 25.44 16.50 -15.26
C LEU A 142 25.77 17.76 -14.46
N THR A 143 26.75 17.64 -13.55
CA THR A 143 27.22 18.76 -12.73
C THR A 143 28.65 19.15 -13.11
N LYS A 144 29.12 20.29 -12.59
CA LYS A 144 30.50 20.76 -12.77
C LYS A 144 31.55 19.80 -12.18
N PHE A 145 31.14 18.88 -11.29
CA PHE A 145 32.04 17.89 -10.68
C PHE A 145 32.18 16.60 -11.51
N CYS A 146 31.34 16.41 -12.54
CA CYS A 146 31.42 15.26 -13.43
C CYS A 146 32.67 15.34 -14.32
N ARG A 147 33.60 14.38 -14.17
CA ARG A 147 34.84 14.27 -14.98
C ARG A 147 34.75 13.16 -16.03
N HIS A 148 33.60 13.02 -16.68
CA HIS A 148 33.36 12.03 -17.74
C HIS A 148 32.60 12.67 -18.90
N GLY A 149 32.62 12.00 -20.06
CA GLY A 149 31.85 12.44 -21.22
C GLY A 149 30.33 12.34 -21.01
N ALA A 150 29.55 12.84 -21.99
CA ALA A 150 28.09 12.94 -21.90
C ALA A 150 27.34 11.60 -21.69
N LYS A 151 27.94 10.46 -22.07
CA LYS A 151 27.38 9.12 -21.88
C LYS A 151 27.93 8.37 -20.66
N GLY A 152 28.85 8.98 -19.91
CA GLY A 152 29.37 8.43 -18.67
C GLY A 152 28.46 8.76 -17.49
N MET A 153 28.67 8.09 -16.37
CA MET A 153 28.07 8.42 -15.08
C MET A 153 29.12 8.33 -13.98
N CYS A 154 29.03 9.22 -12.99
CA CYS A 154 29.78 9.18 -11.72
C CYS A 154 28.82 9.44 -10.55
N GLU A 155 29.35 9.42 -9.33
CA GLU A 155 28.59 9.69 -8.08
C GLU A 155 27.79 11.01 -8.09
N PHE A 156 28.21 12.01 -8.88
CA PHE A 156 27.55 13.32 -8.96
C PHE A 156 26.40 13.39 -9.96
N CYS A 157 26.24 12.40 -10.83
CA CYS A 157 25.13 12.36 -11.80
C CYS A 157 24.45 10.98 -11.90
N SER A 158 24.87 10.00 -11.09
CA SER A 158 24.16 8.75 -10.95
C SER A 158 22.75 9.03 -10.40
N PRO A 159 21.71 8.33 -10.88
CA PRO A 159 20.38 8.47 -10.33
C PRO A 159 20.36 8.19 -8.82
N LEU A 160 19.55 8.94 -8.06
CA LEU A 160 19.38 8.71 -6.63
C LEU A 160 18.30 7.65 -6.40
N PRO A 161 18.42 6.86 -5.33
CA PRO A 161 17.33 6.00 -4.90
C PRO A 161 16.12 6.82 -4.40
N PRO A 162 14.89 6.30 -4.48
CA PRO A 162 13.68 7.02 -4.07
C PRO A 162 13.62 7.34 -2.57
N TRP A 163 14.42 6.66 -1.73
CA TRP A 163 14.50 6.89 -0.27
C TRP A 163 15.62 7.88 0.13
N ASP A 164 16.31 8.53 -0.81
CA ASP A 164 17.40 9.46 -0.51
C ASP A 164 16.96 10.61 0.41
N ALA A 165 17.65 10.74 1.55
CA ALA A 165 17.28 11.71 2.59
C ALA A 165 17.57 13.16 2.18
N ASN A 166 18.59 13.41 1.35
CA ASN A 166 18.95 14.75 0.90
C ASN A 166 17.91 15.28 -0.10
N TYR A 167 17.53 14.46 -1.07
CA TYR A 167 16.48 14.78 -2.02
C TYR A 167 15.17 15.14 -1.32
N ARG A 168 14.76 14.36 -0.32
CA ARG A 168 13.55 14.66 0.46
C ARG A 168 13.66 15.99 1.20
N LYS A 169 14.80 16.29 1.81
CA LYS A 169 15.04 17.55 2.52
C LYS A 169 14.97 18.75 1.58
N GLU A 170 15.60 18.66 0.40
CA GLU A 170 15.60 19.72 -0.62
C GLU A 170 14.20 20.00 -1.18
N ASN A 171 13.34 18.97 -1.27
CA ASN A 171 11.98 19.08 -1.79
C ASN A 171 10.91 19.22 -0.69
N ALA A 172 11.31 19.48 0.57
CA ALA A 172 10.42 19.60 1.73
C ALA A 172 9.47 18.40 1.95
N ILE A 173 9.92 17.19 1.58
CA ILE A 173 9.18 15.94 1.75
C ILE A 173 9.49 15.36 3.13
N LYS A 174 8.53 15.48 4.06
CA LYS A 174 8.69 15.06 5.47
C LYS A 174 8.95 13.54 5.62
N HIS A 175 8.18 12.72 4.91
CA HIS A 175 8.21 11.25 5.00
C HIS A 175 8.52 10.65 3.64
N MET A 176 9.26 9.54 3.60
CA MET A 176 9.35 8.75 2.36
C MET A 176 8.03 8.01 2.10
N SER A 177 7.74 7.69 0.84
CA SER A 177 6.57 6.86 0.50
C SER A 177 6.76 5.42 0.98
N TYR A 178 5.66 4.70 1.17
CA TYR A 178 5.68 3.27 1.51
C TYR A 178 6.51 2.44 0.52
N HIS A 179 6.36 2.69 -0.78
CA HIS A 179 7.10 1.96 -1.81
C HIS A 179 8.60 2.28 -1.79
N ALA A 180 8.99 3.53 -1.52
CA ALA A 180 10.40 3.87 -1.30
C ALA A 180 10.98 3.15 -0.07
N TYR A 181 10.25 3.13 1.05
CA TYR A 181 10.65 2.42 2.28
C TYR A 181 10.76 0.91 2.07
N LEU A 182 9.79 0.31 1.38
CA LEU A 182 9.81 -1.11 1.05
C LEU A 182 11.05 -1.46 0.22
N LYS A 183 11.42 -0.63 -0.77
CA LYS A 183 12.60 -0.87 -1.60
C LYS A 183 13.90 -0.74 -0.81
N GLU A 184 14.01 0.27 0.07
CA GLU A 184 15.15 0.41 0.98
C GLU A 184 15.35 -0.85 1.81
N LEU A 185 14.30 -1.35 2.45
CA LEU A 185 14.34 -2.58 3.25
C LEU A 185 14.67 -3.81 2.41
N ASN A 186 14.10 -3.90 1.21
CA ASN A 186 14.31 -5.03 0.31
C ASN A 186 15.75 -5.07 -0.23
N GLU A 187 16.38 -3.93 -0.48
CA GLU A 187 17.80 -3.86 -0.85
C GLU A 187 18.70 -4.39 0.27
N LEU A 188 18.38 -4.07 1.53
CA LEU A 188 19.12 -4.54 2.70
C LEU A 188 18.94 -6.05 2.95
N LYS A 189 17.71 -6.57 2.82
CA LYS A 189 17.38 -7.97 3.15
C LYS A 189 17.60 -8.95 2.00
N ASN A 190 17.19 -8.60 0.78
CA ASN A 190 17.16 -9.47 -0.40
C ASN A 190 18.16 -9.03 -1.48
N SER A 191 19.38 -8.66 -1.08
CA SER A 191 20.44 -8.29 -2.01
C SER A 191 20.88 -9.48 -2.88
N LYS A 192 21.52 -9.20 -4.03
CA LYS A 192 22.07 -10.23 -4.94
C LYS A 192 23.05 -11.19 -4.26
N HIS A 193 23.62 -10.81 -3.12
CA HIS A 193 24.56 -11.63 -2.35
C HIS A 193 23.87 -12.59 -1.36
N ASN A 194 22.61 -12.33 -0.98
CA ASN A 194 21.84 -13.10 0.02
C ASN A 194 20.76 -14.00 -0.61
N SER A 195 20.97 -14.44 -1.85
CA SER A 195 19.94 -15.07 -2.69
C SER A 195 19.53 -16.51 -2.33
N SER A 196 19.91 -17.06 -1.17
CA SER A 196 19.57 -18.44 -0.81
C SER A 196 18.12 -18.64 -0.35
N SER A 197 17.49 -17.62 0.22
CA SER A 197 16.09 -17.66 0.64
C SER A 197 15.51 -16.26 0.71
N TYR A 198 14.33 -16.04 0.12
CA TYR A 198 13.61 -14.77 0.23
C TYR A 198 13.20 -14.50 1.68
N ILE A 199 13.52 -13.30 2.17
CA ILE A 199 13.10 -12.81 3.48
C ILE A 199 12.10 -11.68 3.26
N ALA A 200 10.90 -11.79 3.83
CA ALA A 200 9.91 -10.72 3.74
C ALA A 200 10.49 -9.42 4.32
N PRO A 201 10.58 -8.33 3.52
CA PRO A 201 11.20 -7.10 4.00
C PRO A 201 10.39 -6.41 5.09
N LEU A 202 9.05 -6.50 5.03
CA LEU A 202 8.14 -5.87 5.96
C LEU A 202 7.77 -6.80 7.11
N GLU A 203 7.76 -6.26 8.31
CA GLU A 203 7.32 -6.92 9.54
C GLU A 203 6.41 -5.96 10.31
N GLU A 204 5.21 -6.42 10.67
CA GLU A 204 4.30 -5.63 11.49
C GLU A 204 4.71 -5.68 12.96
N PRO A 205 4.77 -4.54 13.67
CA PRO A 205 5.02 -4.57 15.11
C PRO A 205 3.90 -5.33 15.82
N ASN A 206 4.28 -6.30 16.66
CA ASN A 206 3.37 -7.03 17.52
C ASN A 206 3.79 -6.84 18.97
N TYR A 207 2.97 -6.10 19.72
CA TYR A 207 3.20 -5.79 21.13
C TYR A 207 2.34 -6.65 22.08
N SER A 208 1.57 -7.59 21.54
CA SER A 208 0.73 -8.47 22.33
C SER A 208 1.55 -9.60 22.95
N ILE A 209 1.16 -10.02 24.15
CA ILE A 209 1.69 -11.22 24.78
C ILE A 209 1.22 -12.49 24.06
N LEU A 210 2.12 -13.46 23.90
CA LEU A 210 1.75 -14.79 23.42
C LEU A 210 1.07 -15.57 24.55
N LEU A 211 -0.27 -15.60 24.54
CA LEU A 211 -1.08 -16.26 25.58
C LEU A 211 -0.83 -17.78 25.67
N ASN A 212 -0.57 -18.42 24.52
CA ASN A 212 -0.35 -19.86 24.41
C ASN A 212 1.12 -20.16 24.12
N CYS A 213 1.95 -20.08 25.16
CA CYS A 213 3.38 -20.38 25.05
C CYS A 213 3.66 -21.89 25.23
N ASN A 214 4.44 -22.48 24.32
CA ASN A 214 4.76 -23.92 24.31
C ASN A 214 6.02 -24.27 25.15
N GLU A 215 6.47 -23.37 26.01
CA GLU A 215 7.72 -23.52 26.79
C GLU A 215 7.51 -24.19 28.16
N GLY A 216 6.32 -24.76 28.42
CA GLY A 216 6.04 -25.57 29.61
C GLY A 216 5.64 -24.81 30.87
N HIS A 217 5.60 -23.47 30.85
CA HIS A 217 5.02 -22.68 31.94
C HIS A 217 3.47 -22.63 31.84
N GLN A 218 2.80 -22.31 32.95
CA GLN A 218 1.36 -22.09 32.95
C GLN A 218 0.99 -20.89 32.04
N PRO A 219 -0.19 -20.91 31.37
CA PRO A 219 -0.63 -19.77 30.57
C PRO A 219 -0.67 -18.47 31.37
N TYR A 220 -0.45 -17.35 30.68
CA TYR A 220 -0.60 -16.02 31.28
C TYR A 220 -2.02 -15.87 31.87
N PRO A 221 -2.19 -15.30 33.07
CA PRO A 221 -1.22 -14.54 33.88
C PRO A 221 -0.39 -15.36 34.86
N LYS A 222 -0.59 -16.69 34.94
CA LYS A 222 0.05 -17.55 35.96
C LYS A 222 1.52 -17.86 35.65
N GLY A 223 1.94 -17.70 34.40
CA GLY A 223 3.33 -17.88 33.97
C GLY A 223 3.65 -17.02 32.77
N ILE A 224 4.89 -16.52 32.73
CA ILE A 224 5.45 -15.76 31.62
C ILE A 224 6.93 -16.11 31.50
N CYS A 225 7.45 -16.17 30.29
CA CYS A 225 8.87 -16.34 30.00
C CYS A 225 9.32 -15.30 28.97
N SER A 226 10.64 -15.17 28.79
CA SER A 226 11.23 -14.22 27.83
C SER A 226 10.84 -14.46 26.37
N LYS A 227 10.36 -15.66 26.02
CA LYS A 227 9.92 -15.99 24.66
C LYS A 227 8.47 -15.61 24.36
N CYS A 228 7.60 -15.50 25.37
CA CYS A 228 6.21 -15.09 25.20
C CYS A 228 5.96 -13.62 25.57
N GLN A 229 6.84 -13.03 26.37
CA GLN A 229 6.81 -11.62 26.73
C GLN A 229 7.15 -10.73 25.52
N PRO A 230 6.37 -9.68 25.21
CA PRO A 230 6.74 -8.72 24.20
C PRO A 230 7.94 -7.87 24.66
N PRO A 231 8.86 -7.50 23.74
CA PRO A 231 10.02 -6.69 24.10
C PRO A 231 9.61 -5.28 24.54
N PRO A 232 10.48 -4.56 25.29
CA PRO A 232 10.26 -3.14 25.60
C PRO A 232 10.04 -2.31 24.33
N ILE A 233 9.07 -1.40 24.39
CA ILE A 233 8.64 -0.58 23.25
C ILE A 233 9.38 0.75 23.31
N THR A 234 10.04 1.15 22.21
CA THR A 234 10.57 2.51 22.02
C THR A 234 9.82 3.15 20.85
N LEU A 235 8.96 4.13 21.15
CA LEU A 235 8.22 4.88 20.16
C LEU A 235 9.13 5.92 19.51
N GLN A 236 9.19 5.90 18.19
CA GLN A 236 9.93 6.85 17.36
C GLN A 236 8.98 7.38 16.27
N LEU A 237 9.27 8.58 15.77
CA LEU A 237 8.55 9.13 14.63
C LEU A 237 8.74 8.23 13.41
N GLN A 238 7.63 7.81 12.81
CA GLN A 238 7.64 6.94 11.64
C GLN A 238 8.25 7.67 10.44
N LYS A 239 9.23 7.07 9.78
CA LYS A 239 9.98 7.70 8.67
C LYS A 239 9.27 7.65 7.32
N PHE A 240 8.26 6.80 7.20
CA PHE A 240 7.49 6.57 5.98
C PHE A 240 5.99 6.77 6.22
N ARG A 241 5.21 6.88 5.14
CA ARG A 241 3.74 6.93 5.19
C ARG A 241 3.13 6.05 4.10
N MET A 242 1.93 5.53 4.36
CA MET A 242 1.25 4.62 3.43
C MET A 242 0.58 5.37 2.28
N VAL A 243 0.06 6.56 2.56
CA VAL A 243 -0.47 7.52 1.58
C VAL A 243 0.25 8.84 1.76
N ASP A 244 0.58 9.52 0.67
CA ASP A 244 1.35 10.77 0.66
C ASP A 244 0.46 12.01 0.54
N HIS A 245 -0.67 11.87 -0.17
CA HIS A 245 -1.55 12.96 -0.53
C HIS A 245 -3.03 12.56 -0.48
N VAL A 246 -3.90 13.46 -0.06
CA VAL A 246 -5.35 13.31 -0.14
C VAL A 246 -5.89 14.37 -1.11
N GLU A 247 -6.47 13.94 -2.21
CA GLU A 247 -7.00 14.82 -3.24
C GLU A 247 -8.53 14.70 -3.26
N PHE A 248 -9.25 15.76 -2.92
CA PHE A 248 -10.69 15.79 -3.11
C PHE A 248 -10.97 16.11 -4.58
N ALA A 249 -11.66 15.21 -5.30
CA ALA A 249 -11.83 15.30 -6.76
C ALA A 249 -12.45 16.63 -7.23
N THR A 250 -13.24 17.27 -6.37
CA THR A 250 -13.78 18.62 -6.56
C THR A 250 -14.05 19.28 -5.20
N SER A 251 -14.02 20.62 -5.16
CA SER A 251 -14.30 21.39 -3.95
C SER A 251 -15.74 21.29 -3.45
N SER A 252 -16.68 20.94 -4.34
CA SER A 252 -18.09 20.75 -4.00
C SER A 252 -18.30 19.58 -3.02
N ILE A 253 -17.50 18.51 -3.09
CA ILE A 253 -17.56 17.38 -2.14
C ILE A 253 -17.39 17.89 -0.70
N MET A 254 -16.36 18.69 -0.45
CA MET A 254 -16.10 19.24 0.87
C MET A 254 -17.15 20.27 1.28
N ASN A 255 -17.58 21.15 0.36
CA ASN A 255 -18.61 22.15 0.63
C ASN A 255 -19.95 21.53 1.02
N ASN A 256 -20.39 20.50 0.30
CA ASN A 256 -21.62 19.77 0.60
C ASN A 256 -21.54 19.10 1.97
N PHE A 257 -20.38 18.56 2.35
CA PHE A 257 -20.18 17.92 3.67
C PHE A 257 -20.27 18.93 4.82
N ILE A 258 -19.63 20.10 4.71
CA ILE A 258 -19.64 21.12 5.77
C ILE A 258 -20.93 21.95 5.82
N ASP A 259 -21.83 21.83 4.84
CA ASP A 259 -23.10 22.55 4.84
C ASP A 259 -23.97 22.23 6.05
N VAL A 260 -23.93 21.00 6.58
CA VAL A 260 -24.65 20.66 7.82
C VAL A 260 -24.18 21.54 8.97
N TRP A 261 -22.86 21.66 9.14
CA TRP A 261 -22.27 22.49 10.18
C TRP A 261 -22.65 23.97 9.98
N ARG A 262 -22.64 24.48 8.74
CA ARG A 262 -23.02 25.87 8.44
C ARG A 262 -24.43 26.22 8.90
N HIS A 263 -25.36 25.28 8.85
CA HIS A 263 -26.75 25.52 9.22
C HIS A 263 -27.09 25.16 10.67
N THR A 264 -26.40 24.19 11.25
CA THR A 264 -26.77 23.61 12.56
C THR A 264 -25.75 23.91 13.66
N GLY A 265 -24.51 24.22 13.30
CA GLY A 265 -23.40 24.40 14.23
C GLY A 265 -22.86 23.11 14.85
N VAL A 266 -23.46 21.94 14.57
CA VAL A 266 -22.99 20.65 15.10
C VAL A 266 -21.91 20.04 14.21
N GLN A 267 -21.02 19.25 14.82
CA GLN A 267 -19.97 18.55 14.08
C GLN A 267 -20.54 17.38 13.26
N ARG A 268 -19.82 17.01 12.21
CA ARG A 268 -20.23 15.96 11.27
C ARG A 268 -19.08 15.00 10.96
N PHE A 269 -19.41 13.73 10.76
CA PHE A 269 -18.54 12.63 10.39
C PHE A 269 -18.97 12.04 9.04
N GLY A 270 -18.00 11.63 8.24
CA GLY A 270 -18.22 11.01 6.94
C GLY A 270 -17.17 9.97 6.61
N VAL A 271 -17.53 9.01 5.77
CA VAL A 271 -16.65 7.99 5.21
C VAL A 271 -16.35 8.36 3.78
N MET A 272 -15.06 8.49 3.47
CA MET A 272 -14.58 8.90 2.15
C MET A 272 -14.48 7.69 1.24
N TYR A 273 -15.22 7.71 0.14
CA TYR A 273 -15.14 6.73 -0.94
C TYR A 273 -14.35 7.28 -2.11
N GLY A 274 -13.50 6.45 -2.69
CA GLY A 274 -12.57 6.88 -3.72
C GLY A 274 -11.63 5.77 -4.17
N ARG A 275 -10.46 6.16 -4.64
CA ARG A 275 -9.42 5.23 -5.12
C ARG A 275 -8.02 5.75 -4.79
N TYR A 276 -7.03 4.86 -4.81
CA TYR A 276 -5.62 5.23 -4.74
C TYR A 276 -4.99 5.31 -6.13
N GLU A 277 -4.22 6.36 -6.37
CA GLU A 277 -3.49 6.60 -7.61
C GLU A 277 -2.02 6.91 -7.31
N PRO A 278 -1.09 6.69 -8.27
CA PRO A 278 0.28 7.20 -8.15
C PRO A 278 0.32 8.72 -7.96
N PHE A 279 1.28 9.20 -7.18
CA PHE A 279 1.48 10.63 -6.90
C PHE A 279 2.89 11.09 -7.24
N ASP A 280 3.01 11.75 -8.39
CA ASP A 280 4.32 12.05 -9.00
C ASP A 280 5.16 13.10 -8.24
N LYS A 281 4.56 13.89 -7.33
CA LYS A 281 5.31 14.90 -6.55
C LYS A 281 6.19 14.29 -5.46
N VAL A 282 5.97 13.02 -5.12
CA VAL A 282 6.79 12.27 -4.15
C VAL A 282 7.30 11.00 -4.85
N PRO A 283 8.59 10.65 -4.77
CA PRO A 283 9.10 9.42 -5.39
C PRO A 283 8.31 8.18 -4.96
N LEU A 284 7.71 7.49 -5.93
CA LEU A 284 6.81 6.33 -5.71
C LEU A 284 5.65 6.64 -4.75
N GLY A 285 5.15 7.88 -4.77
CA GLY A 285 4.10 8.33 -3.88
C GLY A 285 2.73 7.77 -4.23
N ILE A 286 1.84 7.75 -3.25
CA ILE A 286 0.42 7.38 -3.43
C ILE A 286 -0.47 8.55 -3.02
N LYS A 287 -1.46 8.89 -3.84
CA LYS A 287 -2.56 9.78 -3.44
C LYS A 287 -3.87 9.01 -3.27
N ALA A 288 -4.67 9.40 -2.29
CA ALA A 288 -6.07 8.99 -2.15
C ALA A 288 -6.95 10.04 -2.83
N VAL A 289 -7.61 9.66 -3.92
CA VAL A 289 -8.57 10.51 -4.63
C VAL A 289 -9.96 10.24 -4.04
N VAL A 290 -10.55 11.25 -3.39
CA VAL A 290 -11.88 11.17 -2.77
C VAL A 290 -12.93 11.63 -3.78
N GLU A 291 -13.86 10.74 -4.11
CA GLU A 291 -14.94 10.97 -5.09
C GLU A 291 -16.29 11.26 -4.41
N ALA A 292 -16.53 10.70 -3.23
CA ALA A 292 -17.75 10.94 -2.46
C ALA A 292 -17.48 10.82 -0.95
N ILE A 293 -18.32 11.47 -0.15
CA ILE A 293 -18.33 11.31 1.31
C ILE A 293 -19.71 10.79 1.70
N TYR A 294 -19.79 9.55 2.17
CA TYR A 294 -21.04 9.01 2.72
C TYR A 294 -21.16 9.37 4.20
N GLU A 295 -22.33 9.82 4.64
CA GLU A 295 -22.58 10.19 6.04
C GLU A 295 -23.30 9.06 6.77
N PRO A 296 -22.60 8.21 7.56
CA PRO A 296 -23.25 7.15 8.31
C PRO A 296 -24.16 7.70 9.41
N PRO A 297 -25.09 6.88 9.94
CA PRO A 297 -25.91 7.24 11.10
C PRO A 297 -25.06 7.71 12.28
N GLN A 298 -25.36 8.90 12.79
CA GLN A 298 -24.55 9.55 13.82
C GLN A 298 -25.38 10.58 14.61
N SER A 299 -24.91 10.90 15.81
CA SER A 299 -25.38 12.00 16.64
C SER A 299 -24.26 13.03 16.79
N GLY A 300 -24.39 14.17 16.11
CA GLY A 300 -23.43 15.27 16.17
C GLY A 300 -23.74 16.22 17.33
N GLU A 301 -22.70 16.67 18.02
CA GLU A 301 -22.74 17.66 19.10
C GLU A 301 -21.82 18.84 18.74
N LEU A 302 -21.70 19.85 19.63
CA LEU A 302 -20.85 21.03 19.37
C LEU A 302 -19.35 20.69 19.42
N ASP A 303 -18.96 19.75 20.27
CA ASP A 303 -17.58 19.37 20.59
C ASP A 303 -17.29 17.88 20.40
N GLY A 304 -18.24 17.12 19.85
CA GLY A 304 -18.11 15.67 19.71
C GLY A 304 -19.09 15.07 18.71
N ILE A 305 -18.86 13.79 18.40
CA ILE A 305 -19.69 12.99 17.50
C ILE A 305 -19.79 11.59 18.09
N THR A 306 -21.02 11.08 18.17
CA THR A 306 -21.29 9.69 18.54
C THR A 306 -21.78 8.93 17.33
N MET A 307 -21.05 7.87 16.94
CA MET A 307 -21.45 7.00 15.83
C MET A 307 -22.59 6.07 16.25
N LEU A 308 -23.60 5.95 15.40
CA LEU A 308 -24.70 5.00 15.57
C LEU A 308 -24.45 3.76 14.68
N PRO A 309 -25.17 2.64 14.91
CA PRO A 309 -25.04 1.46 14.05
C PRO A 309 -25.32 1.78 12.58
N TRP A 310 -24.42 1.34 11.70
CA TRP A 310 -24.53 1.52 10.24
C TRP A 310 -25.00 0.23 9.57
N GLU A 311 -26.31 0.02 9.55
CA GLU A 311 -26.90 -1.26 9.11
C GLU A 311 -26.69 -1.56 7.62
N ASN A 312 -26.71 -0.53 6.76
CA ASN A 312 -26.57 -0.67 5.31
C ASN A 312 -25.12 -0.51 4.81
N GLU A 313 -24.12 -0.60 5.68
CA GLU A 313 -22.70 -0.43 5.32
C GLU A 313 -22.27 -1.33 4.14
N ALA A 314 -22.63 -2.61 4.20
CA ALA A 314 -22.27 -3.59 3.18
C ALA A 314 -22.91 -3.32 1.82
N GLU A 315 -24.12 -2.74 1.78
CA GLU A 315 -24.80 -2.38 0.54
C GLU A 315 -24.12 -1.19 -0.13
N VAL A 316 -23.72 -0.18 0.66
CA VAL A 316 -22.97 0.98 0.17
C VAL A 316 -21.61 0.55 -0.36
N ASP A 317 -20.91 -0.33 0.37
CA ASP A 317 -19.63 -0.89 -0.07
C ASP A 317 -19.75 -1.69 -1.37
N ALA A 318 -20.84 -2.44 -1.56
CA ALA A 318 -21.09 -3.19 -2.78
C ALA A 318 -21.25 -2.26 -4.00
N ILE A 319 -22.06 -1.20 -3.87
CA ILE A 319 -22.25 -0.19 -4.94
C ILE A 319 -20.91 0.49 -5.25
N ALA A 320 -20.16 0.89 -4.23
CA ALA A 320 -18.85 1.49 -4.40
C ALA A 320 -17.88 0.56 -5.16
N SER A 321 -17.81 -0.71 -4.74
CA SER A 321 -16.97 -1.74 -5.36
C SER A 321 -17.31 -1.96 -6.83
N GLU A 322 -18.61 -2.00 -7.17
CA GLU A 322 -19.06 -2.09 -8.56
C GLU A 322 -18.68 -0.83 -9.36
N LEU A 323 -18.67 0.35 -8.75
CA LEU A 323 -18.18 1.58 -9.38
C LEU A 323 -16.65 1.64 -9.48
N GLY A 324 -15.92 0.68 -8.89
CA GLY A 324 -14.45 0.66 -8.87
C GLY A 324 -13.83 1.59 -7.82
N ILE A 325 -14.62 2.03 -6.85
CA ILE A 325 -14.19 2.84 -5.70
C ILE A 325 -14.40 2.06 -4.40
N TYR A 326 -13.75 2.49 -3.32
CA TYR A 326 -13.82 1.85 -2.02
C TYR A 326 -13.54 2.87 -0.91
N LYS A 327 -13.71 2.47 0.35
CA LYS A 327 -13.37 3.31 1.50
C LYS A 327 -11.88 3.64 1.52
N VAL A 328 -11.55 4.91 1.33
CA VAL A 328 -10.17 5.41 1.39
C VAL A 328 -9.84 6.07 2.72
N GLY A 329 -10.85 6.49 3.48
CA GLY A 329 -10.63 7.12 4.77
C GLY A 329 -11.89 7.61 5.46
N VAL A 330 -11.71 8.38 6.53
CA VAL A 330 -12.78 9.10 7.24
C VAL A 330 -12.48 10.59 7.28
N VAL A 331 -13.54 11.37 7.35
CA VAL A 331 -13.47 12.82 7.51
C VAL A 331 -14.41 13.27 8.62
N PHE A 332 -13.98 14.24 9.43
CA PHE A 332 -14.85 14.83 10.44
C PHE A 332 -14.55 16.32 10.63
N THR A 333 -15.53 17.07 11.09
CA THR A 333 -15.37 18.50 11.38
C THR A 333 -15.00 18.74 12.84
N ASP A 334 -14.17 19.74 13.06
CA ASP A 334 -13.92 20.35 14.36
C ASP A 334 -13.94 21.88 14.20
N LEU A 335 -15.10 22.39 13.81
CA LEU A 335 -15.31 23.78 13.44
C LEU A 335 -16.04 24.55 14.54
N THR A 336 -15.57 25.76 14.82
CA THR A 336 -16.23 26.67 15.77
C THR A 336 -16.20 28.06 15.17
N ASP A 337 -17.36 28.66 14.96
CA ASP A 337 -17.47 30.01 14.40
C ASP A 337 -16.74 31.03 15.29
N SER A 338 -16.04 31.97 14.68
CA SER A 338 -15.26 32.98 15.41
C SER A 338 -16.13 34.05 16.07
N GLY A 339 -17.42 34.12 15.75
CA GLY A 339 -18.34 35.17 16.16
C GLY A 339 -18.22 36.46 15.33
N GLN A 340 -17.29 36.52 14.37
CA GLN A 340 -17.06 37.73 13.56
C GLN A 340 -18.04 37.90 12.37
N LYS A 341 -18.92 36.91 12.12
CA LYS A 341 -19.92 36.93 11.03
C LYS A 341 -19.35 37.12 9.62
N ASN A 342 -18.09 36.75 9.41
CA ASN A 342 -17.38 36.79 8.12
C ASN A 342 -17.05 35.39 7.58
N GLY A 343 -17.59 34.33 8.21
CA GLY A 343 -17.30 32.93 7.87
C GLY A 343 -15.98 32.40 8.40
N THR A 344 -15.25 33.18 9.23
CA THR A 344 -14.02 32.71 9.86
C THR A 344 -14.31 31.80 11.06
N VAL A 345 -13.44 30.82 11.27
CA VAL A 345 -13.52 29.85 12.35
C VAL A 345 -12.32 29.95 13.29
N LEU A 346 -12.45 29.43 14.51
CA LEU A 346 -11.36 29.40 15.49
C LEU A 346 -10.29 28.37 15.09
N CYS A 347 -9.04 28.80 15.12
CA CYS A 347 -7.87 27.92 14.98
C CYS A 347 -7.63 27.14 16.28
N LYS A 348 -8.32 26.02 16.47
CA LYS A 348 -8.18 25.18 17.68
C LYS A 348 -7.01 24.21 17.63
N ARG A 349 -6.55 23.83 16.42
CA ARG A 349 -5.55 22.79 16.19
C ARG A 349 -4.25 23.38 15.67
N HIS A 350 -3.30 23.59 16.57
CA HIS A 350 -2.00 24.19 16.27
C HIS A 350 -0.91 23.63 17.19
N LYS A 351 0.32 24.10 17.00
CA LYS A 351 1.52 23.66 17.73
C LYS A 351 1.36 23.69 19.26
N ASP A 352 0.63 24.67 19.79
CA ASP A 352 0.49 24.88 21.24
C ASP A 352 -0.75 24.19 21.83
N SER A 353 -1.51 23.46 21.01
CA SER A 353 -2.68 22.68 21.43
C SER A 353 -2.50 21.18 21.10
N TYR A 354 -3.12 20.70 20.03
CA TYR A 354 -3.00 19.35 19.50
C TYR A 354 -3.43 19.35 18.02
N PHE A 355 -2.90 18.40 17.24
CA PHE A 355 -3.30 18.23 15.83
C PHE A 355 -4.44 17.23 15.69
N LEU A 356 -4.30 16.05 16.30
CA LEU A 356 -5.37 15.08 16.54
C LEU A 356 -5.47 14.80 18.03
N SER A 357 -6.70 14.67 18.53
CA SER A 357 -6.94 14.30 19.92
C SER A 357 -6.64 12.83 20.15
N ASN A 358 -6.40 12.46 21.42
CA ASN A 358 -6.14 11.07 21.78
C ASN A 358 -7.27 10.11 21.36
N LEU A 359 -8.54 10.53 21.41
CA LEU A 359 -9.70 9.73 21.01
C LEU A 359 -9.75 9.56 19.49
N GLU A 360 -9.44 10.62 18.74
CA GLU A 360 -9.35 10.57 17.28
C GLU A 360 -8.23 9.64 16.82
N ILE A 361 -7.10 9.59 17.53
CA ILE A 361 -6.01 8.65 17.24
C ILE A 361 -6.42 7.21 17.50
N LEU A 362 -7.13 6.94 18.60
CA LEU A 362 -7.67 5.61 18.86
C LEU A 362 -8.71 5.20 17.81
N MET A 363 -9.55 6.13 17.37
CA MET A 363 -10.51 5.92 16.28
C MET A 363 -9.78 5.63 14.95
N ALA A 364 -8.79 6.45 14.59
CA ALA A 364 -8.00 6.28 13.37
C ALA A 364 -7.27 4.94 13.36
N ALA A 365 -6.64 4.55 14.48
CA ALA A 365 -5.99 3.26 14.64
C ALA A 365 -6.96 2.09 14.44
N ARG A 366 -8.16 2.15 15.05
CA ARG A 366 -9.19 1.11 14.87
C ARG A 366 -9.63 0.99 13.41
N ASN A 367 -9.86 2.11 12.74
CA ASN A 367 -10.20 2.13 11.31
C ASN A 367 -9.07 1.55 10.45
N GLN A 368 -7.82 1.91 10.72
CA GLN A 368 -6.67 1.36 9.99
C GLN A 368 -6.51 -0.15 10.19
N ILE A 369 -6.69 -0.65 11.42
CA ILE A 369 -6.65 -2.09 11.71
C ILE A 369 -7.75 -2.84 10.94
N GLN A 370 -8.95 -2.27 10.83
CA GLN A 370 -10.07 -2.86 10.09
C GLN A 370 -9.82 -2.85 8.56
N HIS A 371 -9.08 -1.87 8.05
CA HIS A 371 -8.79 -1.69 6.63
C HIS A 371 -7.31 -1.97 6.33
N ALA A 372 -6.83 -3.15 6.71
CA ALA A 372 -5.43 -3.55 6.54
C ALA A 372 -5.02 -3.59 5.06
N ASN A 373 -3.82 -3.09 4.77
CA ASN A 373 -3.26 -3.11 3.43
C ASN A 373 -2.66 -4.49 3.10
N ILE A 374 -3.19 -5.14 2.07
CA ILE A 374 -2.72 -6.44 1.59
C ILE A 374 -1.40 -6.27 0.82
N THR A 375 -0.37 -7.05 1.18
CA THR A 375 0.94 -6.99 0.52
C THR A 375 1.64 -8.34 0.52
N LYS A 376 2.33 -8.67 -0.57
CA LYS A 376 3.15 -9.89 -0.67
C LYS A 376 4.50 -9.79 0.04
N PHE A 377 4.86 -8.60 0.48
CA PHE A 377 6.16 -8.28 1.08
C PHE A 377 6.20 -8.40 2.61
N SER A 378 5.10 -8.83 3.21
CA SER A 378 4.99 -9.16 4.64
C SER A 378 4.76 -10.66 4.83
N SER A 379 5.30 -11.22 5.92
CA SER A 379 5.05 -12.62 6.30
C SER A 379 3.57 -12.88 6.60
N SER A 380 2.87 -11.92 7.21
CA SER A 380 1.42 -11.99 7.48
C SER A 380 0.56 -11.82 6.22
N GLY A 381 1.14 -11.35 5.11
CA GLY A 381 0.40 -10.97 3.90
C GLY A 381 -0.26 -9.59 3.99
N GLN A 382 -0.02 -8.87 5.08
CA GLN A 382 -0.58 -7.55 5.37
C GLN A 382 0.50 -6.66 5.98
N PHE A 383 0.39 -5.35 5.77
CA PHE A 383 1.27 -4.38 6.41
C PHE A 383 0.57 -3.03 6.53
N SER A 384 0.26 -2.62 7.76
CA SER A 384 -0.35 -1.33 8.09
C SER A 384 -1.62 -1.08 7.27
N SER A 385 -1.97 0.19 7.00
CA SER A 385 -3.17 0.57 6.28
C SER A 385 -2.98 1.82 5.42
N LYS A 386 -3.61 1.84 4.24
CA LYS A 386 -3.72 3.04 3.41
C LYS A 386 -4.86 3.98 3.87
N PHE A 387 -5.69 3.54 4.81
CA PHE A 387 -6.85 4.31 5.27
C PHE A 387 -6.40 5.64 5.91
N VAL A 388 -6.93 6.75 5.41
CA VAL A 388 -6.58 8.10 5.85
C VAL A 388 -7.61 8.68 6.82
N THR A 389 -7.21 9.67 7.62
CA THR A 389 -8.07 10.40 8.54
C THR A 389 -7.93 11.90 8.25
N CYS A 390 -9.02 12.53 7.81
CA CYS A 390 -9.08 13.96 7.52
C CYS A 390 -9.87 14.68 8.62
N VAL A 391 -9.34 15.77 9.14
CA VAL A 391 -10.08 16.69 10.03
C VAL A 391 -10.25 18.02 9.32
N ILE A 392 -11.48 18.55 9.30
CA ILE A 392 -11.77 19.88 8.79
C ILE A 392 -11.87 20.82 9.98
N SER A 393 -10.94 21.76 10.10
CA SER A 393 -10.88 22.72 11.21
C SER A 393 -10.45 24.10 10.72
N GLY A 394 -10.29 25.04 11.66
CA GLY A 394 -9.78 26.37 11.36
C GLY A 394 -8.27 26.38 11.15
N GLY A 395 -7.84 26.91 10.01
CA GLY A 395 -6.45 27.27 9.72
C GLY A 395 -5.97 28.47 10.53
N LEU A 396 -4.69 28.83 10.38
CA LEU A 396 -4.06 29.89 11.16
C LEU A 396 -4.68 31.28 10.94
N ASN A 397 -5.31 31.52 9.78
CA ASN A 397 -5.98 32.77 9.43
C ASN A 397 -7.51 32.68 9.62
N GLY A 398 -8.02 31.59 10.22
CA GLY A 398 -9.44 31.34 10.43
C GLY A 398 -10.19 30.84 9.19
N GLU A 399 -9.47 30.41 8.16
CA GLU A 399 -10.01 29.71 6.99
C GLU A 399 -10.41 28.27 7.34
N ILE A 400 -11.44 27.74 6.68
CA ILE A 400 -11.81 26.32 6.81
C ILE A 400 -10.85 25.49 5.95
N GLU A 401 -10.03 24.66 6.59
CA GLU A 401 -8.99 23.88 5.92
C GLU A 401 -9.09 22.39 6.32
N PRO A 402 -9.06 21.46 5.36
CA PRO A 402 -8.85 20.06 5.66
C PRO A 402 -7.40 19.82 6.11
N ARG A 403 -7.18 18.88 7.01
CA ARG A 403 -5.86 18.41 7.42
C ARG A 403 -5.87 16.89 7.48
N SER A 404 -5.01 16.26 6.70
CA SER A 404 -4.97 14.79 6.59
C SER A 404 -3.83 14.15 7.38
N TYR A 405 -4.15 13.04 8.05
CA TYR A 405 -3.26 12.26 8.89
C TYR A 405 -3.45 10.76 8.68
N GLN A 406 -2.44 10.01 9.10
CA GLN A 406 -2.51 8.58 9.38
C GLN A 406 -1.88 8.35 10.76
N VAL A 407 -2.24 7.26 11.43
CA VAL A 407 -1.50 6.85 12.62
C VAL A 407 -0.35 5.91 12.22
N SER A 408 0.66 5.82 13.07
CA SER A 408 1.83 4.99 12.82
C SER A 408 1.53 3.49 13.01
N THR A 409 2.37 2.63 12.45
CA THR A 409 2.30 1.18 12.66
C THR A 409 2.42 0.82 14.15
N SER A 410 3.20 1.59 14.91
CA SER A 410 3.27 1.46 16.37
C SER A 410 1.95 1.82 17.04
N ALA A 411 1.23 2.84 16.56
CA ALA A 411 -0.09 3.19 17.09
C ALA A 411 -1.09 2.07 16.88
N GLU A 412 -1.16 1.51 15.66
CA GLU A 412 -1.99 0.35 15.34
C GLU A 412 -1.66 -0.83 16.27
N ALA A 413 -0.38 -1.14 16.48
CA ALA A 413 0.06 -2.24 17.33
C ALA A 413 -0.25 -2.01 18.82
N LEU A 414 -0.11 -0.79 19.33
CA LEU A 414 -0.47 -0.43 20.70
C LEU A 414 -1.98 -0.60 20.95
N VAL A 415 -2.81 -0.19 20.01
CA VAL A 415 -4.27 -0.36 20.09
C VAL A 415 -4.66 -1.83 19.98
N ARG A 416 -4.07 -2.58 19.04
CA ARG A 416 -4.29 -4.02 18.88
C ARG A 416 -3.92 -4.81 20.14
N ALA A 417 -2.92 -4.35 20.89
CA ALA A 417 -2.46 -4.97 22.13
C ALA A 417 -3.16 -4.46 23.41
N ASP A 418 -4.16 -3.57 23.31
CA ASP A 418 -4.86 -2.94 24.45
C ASP A 418 -3.89 -2.22 25.43
N ILE A 419 -2.79 -1.65 24.94
CA ILE A 419 -1.75 -1.00 25.76
C ILE A 419 -2.12 0.45 26.10
N ILE A 420 -2.89 1.13 25.26
CA ILE A 420 -3.19 2.56 25.39
C ILE A 420 -4.69 2.85 25.45
N THR A 421 -5.06 3.92 26.14
CA THR A 421 -6.43 4.45 26.19
C THR A 421 -6.43 5.98 26.22
N GLY A 422 -7.61 6.59 26.05
CA GLY A 422 -7.80 8.03 26.09
C GLY A 422 -7.46 8.59 27.47
N SER A 423 -6.78 9.73 27.51
CA SER A 423 -6.54 10.50 28.74
C SER A 423 -7.45 11.74 28.79
N THR A 424 -7.45 12.44 29.92
CA THR A 424 -8.16 13.72 30.04
C THR A 424 -7.51 14.85 29.24
N GLN A 425 -6.24 14.72 28.85
CA GLN A 425 -5.54 15.69 28.01
C GLN A 425 -5.55 15.23 26.55
N PRO A 426 -6.09 16.02 25.61
CA PRO A 426 -6.23 15.59 24.21
C PRO A 426 -4.88 15.30 23.54
N SER A 427 -3.81 15.97 23.96
CA SER A 427 -2.44 15.79 23.44
C SER A 427 -1.68 14.62 24.07
N ARG A 428 -2.28 13.85 24.98
CA ARG A 428 -1.61 12.71 25.64
C ARG A 428 -2.47 11.45 25.65
N LEU A 429 -1.84 10.30 25.49
CA LEU A 429 -2.45 8.97 25.69
C LEU A 429 -2.03 8.39 27.03
N TYR A 430 -2.92 7.62 27.65
CA TYR A 430 -2.65 6.90 28.89
C TYR A 430 -2.19 5.47 28.60
N VAL A 431 -1.13 5.03 29.28
CA VAL A 431 -0.62 3.66 29.22
C VAL A 431 -1.34 2.81 30.27
N ASN A 432 -2.08 1.81 29.82
CA ASN A 432 -2.85 0.90 30.67
C ASN A 432 -1.94 0.12 31.65
N SER A 433 -2.52 -0.37 32.75
CA SER A 433 -1.88 -1.36 33.61
C SER A 433 -2.08 -2.77 33.06
N SER A 434 -1.12 -3.68 33.27
CA SER A 434 -1.31 -5.11 32.97
C SER A 434 -2.52 -5.70 33.72
N ASN A 435 -3.19 -6.68 33.13
CA ASN A 435 -4.27 -7.45 33.75
C ASN A 435 -4.17 -8.94 33.35
N ASP A 436 -5.18 -9.76 33.66
CA ASP A 436 -5.17 -11.20 33.37
C ASP A 436 -5.06 -11.58 31.88
N ARG A 437 -5.30 -10.64 30.96
CA ARG A 437 -5.28 -10.87 29.51
C ARG A 437 -4.24 -10.03 28.75
N ARG A 438 -3.90 -8.84 29.27
CA ARG A 438 -2.95 -7.91 28.65
C ARG A 438 -1.71 -7.77 29.51
N TYR A 439 -0.56 -7.84 28.87
CA TYR A 439 0.72 -7.51 29.48
C TYR A 439 1.23 -6.21 28.88
N VAL A 440 1.52 -5.23 29.72
CA VAL A 440 2.05 -3.93 29.29
C VAL A 440 3.56 -3.90 29.55
N PRO A 441 4.41 -3.99 28.51
CA PRO A 441 5.85 -3.88 28.68
C PRO A 441 6.25 -2.46 29.11
N ASP A 442 7.55 -2.24 29.30
CA ASP A 442 8.05 -0.88 29.41
C ASP A 442 7.92 -0.17 28.08
N VAL A 443 7.33 1.03 28.14
CA VAL A 443 7.08 1.88 26.99
C VAL A 443 7.88 3.16 27.20
N ALA A 444 8.75 3.46 26.24
CA ALA A 444 9.49 4.70 26.16
C ALA A 444 9.22 5.38 24.82
N TYR A 445 9.46 6.68 24.73
CA TYR A 445 9.48 7.43 23.48
C TYR A 445 10.80 8.17 23.34
N SER A 446 11.23 8.38 22.10
CA SER A 446 12.54 8.95 21.78
C SER A 446 12.39 10.28 21.07
N GLU A 447 12.97 11.34 21.64
CA GLU A 447 12.94 12.69 21.09
C GLU A 447 14.35 13.19 20.79
N LEU A 448 14.47 14.11 19.83
CA LEU A 448 15.72 14.83 19.60
C LEU A 448 15.70 16.08 20.47
N ASN A 449 16.67 16.20 21.36
CA ASN A 449 16.84 17.40 22.16
C ASN A 449 17.41 18.56 21.32
N GLU A 450 17.60 19.73 21.96
CA GLU A 450 18.16 20.94 21.35
C GLU A 450 19.57 20.76 20.74
N TYR A 451 20.30 19.74 21.14
CA TYR A 451 21.63 19.39 20.61
C TYR A 451 21.59 18.33 19.50
N GLY A 452 20.40 17.88 19.10
CA GLY A 452 20.23 16.80 18.13
C GLY A 452 20.58 15.41 18.67
N LEU A 453 20.64 15.23 19.99
CA LEU A 453 20.85 13.94 20.63
C LEU A 453 19.50 13.27 20.91
N GLU A 454 19.46 11.97 20.70
CA GLU A 454 18.29 11.14 20.98
C GLU A 454 18.16 10.88 22.49
N VAL A 455 17.09 11.37 23.10
CA VAL A 455 16.75 11.20 24.53
C VAL A 455 15.56 10.26 24.65
N LYS A 456 15.71 9.20 25.44
CA LYS A 456 14.64 8.25 25.74
C LYS A 456 13.94 8.62 27.04
N SER A 457 12.64 8.87 26.96
CA SER A 457 11.78 9.24 28.07
C SER A 457 10.75 8.13 28.36
N ASN A 458 10.45 7.89 29.63
CA ASN A 458 9.44 6.89 30.03
C ASN A 458 8.03 7.38 29.64
N ALA A 459 7.23 6.52 29.02
CA ALA A 459 5.88 6.84 28.56
C ALA A 459 4.79 6.66 29.64
N LYS A 460 5.10 6.04 30.78
CA LYS A 460 4.15 5.86 31.90
C LYS A 460 4.11 7.12 32.77
N PRO A 461 2.93 7.60 33.23
CA PRO A 461 1.60 7.06 32.93
C PRO A 461 1.01 7.56 31.60
N THR A 462 1.53 8.66 31.05
CA THR A 462 1.06 9.25 29.80
C THR A 462 2.20 9.72 28.92
N PHE A 463 2.02 9.72 27.60
CA PHE A 463 2.98 10.21 26.62
C PHE A 463 2.31 11.06 25.53
N PRO A 464 3.06 11.95 24.84
CA PRO A 464 2.52 12.79 23.79
C PRO A 464 2.01 11.98 22.59
N VAL A 465 0.88 12.40 22.03
CA VAL A 465 0.26 11.73 20.89
C VAL A 465 1.06 11.86 19.58
N ASP A 466 1.87 12.90 19.45
CA ASP A 466 2.56 13.26 18.20
C ASP A 466 3.50 12.16 17.68
N PHE A 467 4.04 11.32 18.58
CA PHE A 467 4.87 10.17 18.21
C PHE A 467 4.12 9.07 17.44
N LEU A 468 2.78 9.13 17.45
CA LEU A 468 1.89 8.19 16.78
C LEU A 468 1.30 8.75 15.48
N LEU A 469 1.60 10.00 15.13
CA LEU A 469 0.99 10.69 14.01
C LEU A 469 1.92 10.78 12.81
N VAL A 470 1.33 10.61 11.64
CA VAL A 470 1.98 10.78 10.34
C VAL A 470 1.16 11.79 9.53
N SER A 471 1.79 12.89 9.13
CA SER A 471 1.13 13.96 8.37
C SER A 471 1.14 13.70 6.86
N LEU A 472 0.00 13.96 6.24
CA LEU A 472 -0.22 13.88 4.80
C LEU A 472 -0.33 15.31 4.24
N THR A 473 -0.21 15.40 2.92
CA THR A 473 -0.59 16.63 2.20
C THR A 473 -2.03 16.47 1.69
N ASP A 474 -2.74 17.57 1.50
CA ASP A 474 -4.09 17.55 0.96
C ASP A 474 -4.31 18.72 -0.02
N SER A 475 -5.16 18.52 -1.03
CA SER A 475 -5.50 19.57 -2.01
C SER A 475 -6.73 19.23 -2.86
N PHE A 476 -7.06 20.16 -3.76
CA PHE A 476 -8.01 19.96 -4.87
C PHE A 476 -7.23 19.96 -6.19
N PRO A 477 -7.67 19.20 -7.21
CA PRO A 477 -7.04 19.21 -8.52
C PRO A 477 -7.24 20.57 -9.21
N VAL A 478 -6.26 20.98 -10.01
CA VAL A 478 -6.34 22.24 -10.80
C VAL A 478 -7.45 22.17 -11.84
N ASN A 479 -7.61 21.01 -12.47
CA ASN A 479 -8.68 20.72 -13.43
C ASN A 479 -9.50 19.53 -12.89
N PRO A 480 -10.62 19.77 -12.19
CA PRO A 480 -11.40 18.70 -11.58
C PRO A 480 -12.08 17.85 -12.66
N THR A 481 -11.88 16.54 -12.58
CA THR A 481 -12.57 15.53 -13.39
C THR A 481 -13.18 14.46 -12.48
N PRO A 482 -14.18 14.84 -11.65
CA PRO A 482 -14.75 13.93 -10.67
C PRO A 482 -15.54 12.81 -11.37
N MET A 483 -15.60 11.66 -10.70
CA MET A 483 -16.40 10.51 -11.15
C MET A 483 -17.90 10.81 -11.05
N PHE A 484 -18.32 11.58 -10.04
CA PHE A 484 -19.71 11.98 -9.83
C PHE A 484 -19.92 13.44 -10.24
N ASP A 485 -21.06 13.71 -10.84
CA ASP A 485 -21.45 15.09 -11.15
C ASP A 485 -21.86 15.81 -9.86
N THR A 486 -21.40 17.04 -9.72
CA THR A 486 -21.67 17.88 -8.55
C THR A 486 -22.52 19.10 -8.86
N ASP A 487 -22.88 19.33 -10.13
CA ASP A 487 -23.74 20.45 -10.51
C ASP A 487 -25.19 20.20 -10.08
N SER A 488 -25.61 18.93 -10.03
CA SER A 488 -26.90 18.50 -9.49
C SER A 488 -26.70 17.74 -8.17
N ASN A 489 -26.94 18.40 -7.04
CA ASN A 489 -26.85 17.80 -5.71
C ASN A 489 -28.17 17.11 -5.33
N PHE A 490 -28.12 15.78 -5.18
CA PHE A 490 -29.18 15.02 -4.49
C PHE A 490 -29.06 15.20 -2.98
N VAL A 491 -30.16 15.00 -2.25
CA VAL A 491 -30.20 15.09 -0.79
C VAL A 491 -29.28 14.02 -0.17
N ILE A 492 -28.38 14.43 0.74
CA ILE A 492 -27.44 13.52 1.41
C ILE A 492 -28.15 12.75 2.54
N GLU A 493 -27.77 11.49 2.72
CA GLU A 493 -28.34 10.58 3.73
C GLU A 493 -28.14 11.06 5.17
N ASN A 494 -29.01 10.59 6.08
CA ASN A 494 -28.90 10.79 7.53
C ASN A 494 -28.87 12.28 7.97
N ARG A 495 -29.58 13.13 7.22
CA ARG A 495 -29.76 14.57 7.51
C ARG A 495 -31.21 14.97 7.83
N ASP A 496 -32.02 13.99 8.25
CA ASP A 496 -33.44 14.19 8.55
C ASP A 496 -33.70 15.26 9.62
N PHE A 497 -32.80 15.39 10.61
CA PHE A 497 -32.84 16.42 11.66
C PHE A 497 -32.68 17.85 11.11
N PHE A 498 -32.19 17.97 9.89
CA PHE A 498 -31.94 19.21 9.16
C PHE A 498 -32.92 19.39 7.98
N ASN A 499 -34.10 18.75 8.03
CA ASN A 499 -35.15 18.82 6.99
C ASN A 499 -34.69 18.38 5.58
N GLU A 500 -33.53 17.73 5.47
CA GLU A 500 -33.02 17.11 4.26
C GLU A 500 -33.38 15.63 4.28
N LEU A 501 -34.64 15.33 3.94
CA LEU A 501 -35.16 13.97 3.93
C LEU A 501 -34.99 13.33 2.54
N GLN A 502 -34.35 12.17 2.49
CA GLN A 502 -34.34 11.35 1.28
C GLN A 502 -35.68 10.61 1.11
N ASN A 503 -36.54 11.11 0.22
CA ASN A 503 -37.83 10.51 -0.12
C ASN A 503 -38.08 10.51 -1.64
N LEU A 504 -39.17 9.85 -2.08
CA LEU A 504 -39.55 9.82 -3.50
C LEU A 504 -39.83 11.22 -4.07
N HIS A 505 -40.32 12.16 -3.26
CA HIS A 505 -40.52 13.54 -3.70
C HIS A 505 -39.19 14.24 -4.03
N ALA A 506 -38.15 14.04 -3.21
CA ALA A 506 -36.80 14.54 -3.46
C ALA A 506 -36.21 13.94 -4.74
N VAL A 507 -36.45 12.64 -4.99
CA VAL A 507 -36.05 11.98 -6.25
C VAL A 507 -36.77 12.60 -7.46
N SER A 508 -38.09 12.78 -7.40
CA SER A 508 -38.86 13.39 -8.48
C SER A 508 -38.37 14.80 -8.78
N LYS A 509 -38.19 15.63 -7.74
CA LYS A 509 -37.64 17.00 -7.89
C LYS A 509 -36.23 16.98 -8.49
N TYR A 510 -35.39 16.03 -8.07
CA TYR A 510 -34.01 15.91 -8.53
C TYR A 510 -33.91 15.52 -10.01
N LEU A 511 -34.64 14.48 -10.42
CA LEU A 511 -34.66 14.02 -11.82
C LEU A 511 -35.31 15.05 -12.75
N ASN A 512 -36.37 15.75 -12.32
CA ASN A 512 -37.03 16.79 -13.11
C ASN A 512 -36.19 18.07 -13.27
N ALA A 513 -35.20 18.30 -12.39
CA ALA A 513 -34.28 19.42 -12.53
C ALA A 513 -33.21 19.19 -13.60
N ASP A 514 -33.00 17.94 -14.02
CA ASP A 514 -32.04 17.59 -15.07
C ASP A 514 -32.59 17.94 -16.46
N THR A 515 -32.24 19.13 -16.91
CA THR A 515 -32.60 19.61 -18.26
C THR A 515 -31.60 19.18 -19.34
N SER A 516 -30.54 18.44 -18.97
CA SER A 516 -29.46 18.11 -19.91
C SER A 516 -29.87 17.07 -20.96
N GLY A 517 -30.85 16.22 -20.65
CA GLY A 517 -31.23 15.06 -21.48
C GLY A 517 -30.12 14.01 -21.65
N LYS A 518 -29.04 14.11 -20.86
CA LYS A 518 -27.85 13.27 -20.95
C LYS A 518 -27.70 12.33 -19.74
N GLY A 519 -28.64 12.34 -18.81
CA GLY A 519 -28.61 11.53 -17.59
C GLY A 519 -27.51 11.94 -16.62
N THR A 520 -27.06 13.20 -16.64
CA THR A 520 -25.97 13.65 -15.75
C THR A 520 -26.36 13.56 -14.28
N SER A 521 -27.63 13.79 -13.97
CA SER A 521 -28.20 13.59 -12.62
C SER A 521 -28.06 12.17 -12.08
N LEU A 522 -27.98 11.15 -12.94
CA LEU A 522 -27.81 9.76 -12.48
C LEU A 522 -26.44 9.52 -11.87
N CYS A 523 -25.48 10.40 -12.13
CA CYS A 523 -24.09 10.25 -11.74
C CYS A 523 -23.83 10.90 -10.37
N ASN A 524 -24.66 10.58 -9.38
CA ASN A 524 -24.54 11.06 -8.01
C ASN A 524 -24.55 9.88 -7.04
N PHE A 525 -23.52 9.77 -6.20
CA PHE A 525 -23.35 8.62 -5.30
C PHE A 525 -24.51 8.46 -4.31
N HIS A 526 -24.96 9.55 -3.69
CA HIS A 526 -26.05 9.54 -2.73
C HIS A 526 -27.38 9.10 -3.38
N PHE A 527 -27.61 9.54 -4.62
CA PHE A 527 -28.77 9.12 -5.41
C PHE A 527 -28.74 7.62 -5.72
N LEU A 528 -27.60 7.08 -6.17
CA LEU A 528 -27.43 5.66 -6.46
C LEU A 528 -27.69 4.78 -5.23
N VAL A 529 -27.16 5.18 -4.07
CA VAL A 529 -27.39 4.46 -2.80
C VAL A 529 -28.86 4.50 -2.42
N TYR A 530 -29.51 5.67 -2.52
CA TYR A 530 -30.94 5.79 -2.23
C TYR A 530 -31.77 4.91 -3.17
N LEU A 531 -31.48 4.92 -4.46
CA LEU A 531 -32.21 4.16 -5.47
C LEU A 531 -32.06 2.65 -5.28
N LYS A 532 -30.88 2.17 -4.86
CA LYS A 532 -30.71 0.75 -4.48
C LYS A 532 -31.63 0.38 -3.32
N ARG A 533 -31.72 1.24 -2.32
CA ARG A 533 -32.53 1.01 -1.12
C ARG A 533 -34.03 0.91 -1.42
N THR A 534 -34.53 1.58 -2.46
CA THR A 534 -35.95 1.48 -2.83
C THR A 534 -36.32 0.14 -3.47
N ASN A 535 -35.34 -0.62 -3.98
CA ASN A 535 -35.54 -1.90 -4.69
C ASN A 535 -36.57 -1.83 -5.84
N ILE A 536 -36.74 -0.66 -6.46
CA ILE A 536 -37.66 -0.47 -7.59
C ILE A 536 -37.06 -1.02 -8.89
N LEU A 537 -35.76 -0.78 -9.11
CA LEU A 537 -35.04 -1.31 -10.27
C LEU A 537 -34.61 -2.75 -10.03
N GLY A 538 -34.77 -3.60 -11.04
CA GLY A 538 -34.23 -4.96 -11.03
C GLY A 538 -32.71 -4.97 -11.03
N ALA A 539 -32.10 -6.10 -10.68
CA ALA A 539 -30.64 -6.23 -10.62
C ALA A 539 -29.95 -5.85 -11.94
N GLN A 540 -30.45 -6.33 -13.07
CA GLN A 540 -29.89 -6.03 -14.40
C GLN A 540 -30.00 -4.53 -14.77
N GLU A 541 -31.08 -3.88 -14.37
CA GLU A 541 -31.30 -2.45 -14.64
C GLU A 541 -30.40 -1.58 -13.75
N PHE A 542 -30.19 -2.00 -12.50
CA PHE A 542 -29.25 -1.34 -11.61
C PHE A 542 -27.80 -1.53 -12.09
N ASP A 543 -27.42 -2.72 -12.57
CA ASP A 543 -26.11 -2.96 -13.15
C ASP A 543 -25.87 -2.09 -14.39
N LEU A 544 -26.90 -1.91 -15.23
CA LEU A 544 -26.87 -1.02 -16.39
C LEU A 544 -26.66 0.45 -15.97
N LEU A 545 -27.36 0.89 -14.92
CA LEU A 545 -27.17 2.22 -14.33
C LEU A 545 -25.74 2.43 -13.82
N LEU A 546 -25.18 1.46 -13.10
CA LEU A 546 -23.79 1.55 -12.63
C LEU A 546 -22.77 1.51 -13.78
N ARG A 547 -23.04 0.73 -14.84
CA ARG A 547 -22.23 0.73 -16.06
C ARG A 547 -22.25 2.10 -16.74
N PHE A 548 -23.43 2.72 -16.87
CA PHE A 548 -23.56 4.08 -17.39
C PHE A 548 -22.74 5.09 -16.58
N VAL A 549 -22.79 5.04 -15.25
CA VAL A 549 -22.01 5.94 -14.37
C VAL A 549 -20.50 5.73 -14.55
N ARG A 550 -20.05 4.48 -14.72
CA ARG A 550 -18.63 4.13 -14.88
C ARG A 550 -18.07 4.50 -16.26
N GLU A 551 -18.78 4.14 -17.33
CA GLU A 551 -18.28 4.21 -18.71
C GLU A 551 -18.76 5.47 -19.45
N ARG A 552 -19.78 6.15 -18.93
CA ARG A 552 -20.40 7.36 -19.52
C ARG A 552 -20.87 7.18 -20.97
N GLN A 553 -21.28 5.95 -21.32
CA GLN A 553 -21.81 5.61 -22.65
C GLN A 553 -23.29 5.96 -22.75
N TYR A 554 -23.66 6.82 -23.71
CA TYR A 554 -25.05 7.26 -23.87
C TYR A 554 -26.02 6.11 -24.22
N GLU A 555 -25.54 5.05 -24.86
CA GLU A 555 -26.33 3.86 -25.19
C GLU A 555 -26.89 3.16 -23.95
N ASP A 556 -26.11 3.10 -22.87
CA ASP A 556 -26.54 2.49 -21.60
C ASP A 556 -27.65 3.30 -20.94
N TYR A 557 -27.56 4.63 -21.04
CA TYR A 557 -28.62 5.51 -20.56
C TYR A 557 -29.92 5.31 -21.33
N LEU A 558 -29.86 5.19 -22.67
CA LEU A 558 -31.04 4.92 -23.48
C LEU A 558 -31.69 3.59 -23.12
N HIS A 559 -30.90 2.52 -23.02
CA HIS A 559 -31.39 1.21 -22.59
C HIS A 559 -31.99 1.24 -21.17
N LEU A 560 -31.46 2.07 -20.27
CA LEU A 560 -31.99 2.23 -18.92
C LEU A 560 -33.36 2.91 -18.97
N VAL A 561 -33.49 4.00 -19.72
CA VAL A 561 -34.75 4.75 -19.84
C VAL A 561 -35.85 3.91 -20.51
N GLU A 562 -35.48 3.04 -21.45
CA GLU A 562 -36.37 2.08 -22.11
C GLU A 562 -36.69 0.84 -21.25
N SER A 563 -36.04 0.67 -20.09
CA SER A 563 -36.27 -0.49 -19.23
C SER A 563 -37.61 -0.40 -18.48
N PRO A 564 -38.31 -1.53 -18.26
CA PRO A 564 -39.60 -1.54 -17.58
C PRO A 564 -39.50 -1.06 -16.12
N GLY A 565 -38.41 -1.34 -15.41
CA GLY A 565 -38.21 -0.86 -14.04
C GLY A 565 -37.98 0.64 -13.98
N TRP A 566 -37.29 1.24 -14.97
CA TRP A 566 -37.19 2.70 -15.05
C TRP A 566 -38.54 3.35 -15.31
N MET A 567 -39.34 2.84 -16.26
CA MET A 567 -40.70 3.34 -16.48
C MET A 567 -41.58 3.21 -15.23
N THR A 568 -41.41 2.11 -14.48
CA THR A 568 -42.09 1.90 -13.20
C THR A 568 -41.67 2.93 -12.17
N LEU A 569 -40.37 3.22 -12.05
CA LEU A 569 -39.84 4.28 -11.19
C LEU A 569 -40.46 5.64 -11.54
N ILE A 570 -40.44 6.04 -12.81
CA ILE A 570 -41.04 7.31 -13.25
C ILE A 570 -42.54 7.36 -12.93
N THR A 571 -43.28 6.27 -13.20
CA THR A 571 -44.72 6.19 -12.88
C THR A 571 -44.99 6.33 -11.38
N ILE A 572 -44.17 5.69 -10.53
CA ILE A 572 -44.26 5.82 -9.06
C ILE A 572 -43.98 7.26 -8.64
N LEU A 573 -42.98 7.92 -9.24
CA LEU A 573 -42.62 9.30 -8.94
C LEU A 573 -43.73 10.27 -9.32
N GLU A 574 -44.34 10.11 -10.50
CA GLU A 574 -45.49 10.92 -10.96
C GLU A 574 -46.72 10.78 -10.06
N GLN A 575 -46.95 9.60 -9.48
CA GLN A 575 -48.08 9.36 -8.57
C GLN A 575 -47.81 9.80 -7.13
N SER A 576 -46.54 9.88 -6.72
CA SER A 576 -46.13 10.19 -5.35
C SER A 576 -45.94 11.70 -5.11
N THR A 577 -45.89 12.50 -6.17
CA THR A 577 -45.80 13.97 -6.13
C THR A 577 -47.08 14.62 -6.60
#